data_AF-A0A539E459-F1
#
_entry.id   AF-A0A539E459-F1
#
_cell.length_a   1.000
_cell.length_b   1.000
_cell.length_c   1.000
_cell.angle_alpha   90.00
_cell.angle_beta   90.00
_cell.angle_gamma   90.00
#
_symmetry.space_group_name_H-M   'P 1'
#
loop_
_entity.id
_entity.type
_entity.pdbx_description
1 polymer ?
#
loop_
_entity_poly.entity_id
_entity_poly.type
_entity_poly.pdbx_seq_one_letter_code
_entity_poly.pdbx_strand_id
1 'polypeptide(L)'
;MLPTLALAAAATAWGMFVRARRQLLSTLRDRAQRAEADQLVRAERARLAERTRIAREMHDVLAHRISLVALHAGALEVALDLPPAQVRESAALLRLTAHQALEELRDVIGVLREEPGQERPSTVPQPTLADIPRLVEETRRSGAKIDFEMQVDGAAAAPGPLGRDAYRIVQEALTNIGKHARGALAEVRVAGAPNRGLHVSVRNPAAVSAHDRPAPPGSGTGLLGLQERVTLANGVLVHGRDASGDFVVEADLPW
;
A
#
# COMPACT_ATOMS: atom_id res chain seq x y z
N MET A 1 -38.67 -37.58 -67.75
CA MET A 1 -37.26 -37.94 -67.49
C MET A 1 -36.42 -36.73 -67.08
N LEU A 2 -36.33 -35.66 -67.89
CA LEU A 2 -35.60 -34.42 -67.52
C LEU A 2 -36.09 -33.73 -66.22
N PRO A 3 -37.39 -33.47 -66.00
CA PRO A 3 -37.84 -32.74 -64.81
C PRO A 3 -37.61 -33.53 -63.52
N THR A 4 -37.74 -34.86 -63.57
CA THR A 4 -37.50 -35.75 -62.42
C THR A 4 -36.03 -35.79 -62.03
N LEU A 5 -35.11 -35.77 -63.00
CA LEU A 5 -33.66 -35.70 -62.74
C LEU A 5 -33.25 -34.35 -62.16
N ALA A 6 -33.81 -33.24 -62.66
CA ALA A 6 -33.56 -31.91 -62.12
C ALA A 6 -34.04 -31.76 -60.66
N LEU A 7 -35.23 -32.29 -60.35
CA LEU A 7 -35.76 -32.29 -58.99
C LEU A 7 -34.89 -33.12 -58.04
N ALA A 8 -34.44 -34.31 -58.47
CA ALA A 8 -33.56 -35.16 -57.69
C ALA A 8 -32.19 -34.49 -57.44
N ALA A 9 -31.61 -33.82 -58.45
CA ALA A 9 -30.37 -33.06 -58.31
C ALA A 9 -30.52 -31.84 -57.38
N ALA A 10 -31.64 -31.13 -57.45
CA ALA A 10 -31.92 -30.02 -56.54
C ALA A 10 -32.08 -30.51 -55.08
N ALA A 11 -32.78 -31.63 -54.87
CA ALA A 11 -32.96 -32.23 -53.55
C ALA A 11 -31.64 -32.72 -52.95
N THR A 12 -30.77 -33.36 -53.75
CA THR A 12 -29.44 -33.79 -53.29
C THR A 12 -28.51 -32.59 -53.01
N ALA A 13 -28.50 -31.58 -53.87
CA ALA A 13 -27.74 -30.34 -53.65
C ALA A 13 -28.19 -29.62 -52.37
N TRP A 14 -29.50 -29.52 -52.14
CA TRP A 14 -30.05 -28.95 -50.91
C TRP A 14 -29.66 -29.77 -49.68
N GLY A 15 -29.76 -31.10 -49.74
CA GLY A 15 -29.33 -31.98 -48.67
C GLY A 15 -27.84 -31.82 -48.33
N MET A 16 -26.98 -31.73 -49.34
CA MET A 16 -25.55 -31.47 -49.18
C MET A 16 -25.28 -30.09 -48.59
N PHE A 17 -25.97 -29.05 -49.05
CA PHE A 17 -25.84 -27.69 -48.51
C PHE A 17 -26.26 -27.62 -47.03
N VAL A 18 -27.40 -28.21 -46.68
CA VAL A 18 -27.86 -28.27 -45.29
C VAL A 18 -26.88 -29.05 -44.41
N ARG A 19 -26.32 -30.16 -44.91
CA ARG A 19 -25.29 -30.93 -44.19
C ARG A 19 -24.02 -30.12 -43.97
N ALA A 20 -23.50 -29.48 -45.02
CA ALA A 20 -22.30 -28.64 -44.94
C ALA A 20 -22.50 -27.46 -43.98
N ARG A 21 -23.66 -26.80 -44.04
CA ARG A 21 -24.03 -25.71 -43.12
C ARG A 21 -24.13 -26.19 -41.68
N ARG A 22 -24.73 -27.35 -41.43
CA ARG A 22 -24.80 -27.95 -40.08
C ARG A 22 -23.41 -28.28 -39.54
N GLN A 23 -22.53 -28.87 -40.36
CA GLN A 23 -21.14 -29.18 -39.99
C GLN A 23 -20.33 -27.92 -39.69
N LEU A 24 -20.45 -26.87 -40.51
CA LEU A 24 -19.76 -25.61 -40.25
C LEU A 24 -20.23 -24.98 -38.94
N LEU A 25 -21.54 -24.93 -38.71
CA LEU A 25 -22.11 -24.38 -37.47
C LEU A 25 -21.71 -25.21 -36.24
N SER A 26 -21.64 -26.54 -36.34
CA SER A 26 -21.15 -27.36 -35.22
C SER A 26 -19.67 -27.10 -34.95
N THR A 27 -18.82 -27.03 -35.98
CA THR A 27 -17.39 -26.73 -35.79
C THR A 27 -17.16 -25.34 -35.22
N LEU A 28 -17.93 -24.32 -35.64
CA LEU A 28 -17.84 -22.97 -35.07
C LEU A 28 -18.28 -22.93 -33.61
N ARG A 29 -19.36 -23.65 -33.26
CA ARG A 29 -19.80 -23.77 -31.86
C ARG A 29 -18.77 -24.47 -30.99
N ASP A 30 -18.22 -25.59 -31.46
CA ASP A 30 -17.18 -26.33 -30.74
C ASP A 30 -15.93 -25.45 -30.53
N ARG A 31 -15.53 -24.68 -31.54
CA ARG A 31 -14.41 -23.73 -31.42
C ARG A 31 -14.70 -22.60 -30.44
N ALA A 32 -15.91 -22.04 -30.46
CA ALA A 32 -16.32 -20.98 -29.54
C ALA A 32 -16.30 -21.50 -28.09
N GLN A 33 -16.89 -22.67 -27.84
CA GLN A 33 -16.91 -23.29 -26.51
C GLN A 33 -15.50 -23.61 -26.00
N ARG A 34 -14.61 -24.12 -26.86
CA ARG A 34 -13.20 -24.35 -26.50
C ARG A 34 -12.47 -23.05 -26.22
N ALA A 35 -12.70 -22.01 -27.01
CA ALA A 35 -12.07 -20.71 -26.80
C ALA A 35 -12.51 -20.07 -25.47
N GLU A 36 -13.79 -20.18 -25.11
CA GLU A 36 -14.32 -19.71 -23.83
C GLU A 36 -13.72 -20.49 -22.66
N ALA A 37 -13.68 -21.83 -22.74
CA ALA A 37 -13.06 -22.66 -21.71
C ALA A 37 -11.57 -22.34 -21.54
N ASP A 38 -10.84 -22.17 -22.63
CA ASP A 38 -9.42 -21.80 -22.61
C ASP A 38 -9.21 -20.41 -21.99
N GLN A 39 -10.10 -19.44 -22.26
CA GLN A 39 -10.02 -18.11 -21.67
C GLN A 39 -10.18 -18.17 -20.15
N LEU A 40 -11.13 -18.96 -19.64
CA LEU A 40 -11.33 -19.16 -18.20
C LEU A 40 -10.08 -19.76 -17.55
N VAL A 41 -9.53 -20.82 -18.15
CA VAL A 41 -8.31 -21.47 -17.65
C VAL A 41 -7.11 -20.51 -17.69
N ARG A 42 -6.96 -19.71 -18.74
CA ARG A 42 -5.89 -18.70 -18.84
C ARG A 42 -6.05 -17.62 -17.78
N ALA A 43 -7.26 -17.13 -17.55
CA ALA A 43 -7.54 -16.13 -16.52
C ALA A 43 -7.22 -16.66 -15.11
N GLU A 44 -7.61 -17.90 -14.82
CA GLU A 44 -7.31 -18.55 -13.54
C GLU A 44 -5.80 -18.78 -13.35
N ARG A 45 -5.11 -19.25 -14.39
CA ARG A 45 -3.64 -19.38 -14.37
C ARG A 45 -2.93 -18.04 -14.19
N ALA A 46 -3.40 -16.99 -14.83
CA ALA A 46 -2.85 -15.65 -14.67
C ALA A 46 -3.02 -15.16 -13.22
N ARG A 47 -4.21 -15.35 -12.63
CA ARG A 47 -4.46 -15.03 -11.21
C ARG A 47 -3.55 -15.81 -10.27
N LEU A 48 -3.37 -17.11 -10.48
CA LEU A 48 -2.49 -17.95 -9.64
C LEU A 48 -1.02 -17.57 -9.79
N ALA A 49 -0.57 -17.29 -11.02
CA ALA A 49 0.78 -16.83 -11.30
C ALA A 49 1.06 -15.49 -10.60
N GLU A 50 0.11 -14.56 -10.67
CA GLU A 50 0.20 -13.25 -10.02
C GLU A 50 0.24 -13.39 -8.49
N ARG A 51 -0.64 -14.22 -7.91
CA ARG A 51 -0.62 -14.52 -6.48
C ARG A 51 0.72 -15.11 -6.02
N THR A 52 1.31 -15.98 -6.82
CA THR A 52 2.62 -16.59 -6.52
C THR A 52 3.76 -15.58 -6.67
N ARG A 53 3.67 -14.67 -7.65
CA ARG A 53 4.63 -13.57 -7.83
C ARG A 53 4.60 -12.64 -6.63
N ILE A 54 3.41 -12.18 -6.21
CA ILE A 54 3.21 -11.34 -5.03
C ILE A 54 3.77 -12.04 -3.79
N ALA A 55 3.45 -13.32 -3.56
CA ALA A 55 3.97 -14.07 -2.41
C ALA A 55 5.51 -14.18 -2.38
N ARG A 56 6.16 -14.26 -3.55
CA ARG A 56 7.64 -14.27 -3.65
C ARG A 56 8.22 -12.88 -3.36
N GLU A 57 7.66 -11.84 -3.98
CA GLU A 57 8.07 -10.45 -3.74
C GLU A 57 7.92 -10.09 -2.25
N MET A 58 6.86 -10.58 -1.59
CA MET A 58 6.67 -10.51 -0.14
C MET A 58 7.76 -11.24 0.65
N HIS A 59 8.05 -12.48 0.28
CA HIS A 59 9.04 -13.30 0.99
C HIS A 59 10.44 -12.70 0.89
N ASP A 60 10.79 -12.13 -0.25
CA ASP A 60 12.10 -11.52 -0.49
C ASP A 60 12.29 -10.25 0.36
N VAL A 61 11.25 -9.39 0.46
CA VAL A 61 11.28 -8.22 1.35
C VAL A 61 11.37 -8.63 2.82
N LEU A 62 10.64 -9.68 3.22
CA LEU A 62 10.67 -10.19 4.59
C LEU A 62 12.04 -10.77 4.96
N ALA A 63 12.58 -11.62 4.08
CA ALA A 63 13.86 -12.29 4.27
C ALA A 63 14.97 -11.25 4.43
N HIS A 64 15.01 -10.24 3.57
CA HIS A 64 16.02 -9.17 3.63
C HIS A 64 16.00 -8.43 4.98
N ARG A 65 14.81 -8.13 5.53
CA ARG A 65 14.68 -7.39 6.79
C ARG A 65 14.97 -8.25 8.02
N ILE A 66 14.57 -9.52 8.01
CA ILE A 66 14.96 -10.47 9.06
C ILE A 66 16.48 -10.63 9.06
N SER A 67 17.13 -10.69 7.90
CA SER A 67 18.59 -10.71 7.81
C SER A 67 19.23 -9.45 8.41
N LEU A 68 18.66 -8.26 8.19
CA LEU A 68 19.15 -7.01 8.83
C LEU A 68 18.97 -7.03 10.34
N VAL A 69 17.84 -7.52 10.85
CA VAL A 69 17.60 -7.68 12.30
C VAL A 69 18.61 -8.66 12.91
N ALA A 70 18.82 -9.81 12.27
CA ALA A 70 19.77 -10.82 12.71
C ALA A 70 21.22 -10.29 12.69
N LEU A 71 21.59 -9.52 11.67
CA LEU A 71 22.91 -8.89 11.57
C LEU A 71 23.14 -7.87 12.70
N HIS A 72 22.17 -7.00 12.99
CA HIS A 72 22.28 -6.04 14.08
C HIS A 72 22.30 -6.71 15.47
N ALA A 73 21.55 -7.80 15.64
CA ALA A 73 21.58 -8.60 16.86
C ALA A 73 22.95 -9.28 17.05
N GLY A 74 23.50 -9.89 16.00
CA GLY A 74 24.84 -10.48 16.03
C GLY A 74 25.94 -9.45 16.31
N ALA A 75 25.82 -8.23 15.78
CA ALA A 75 26.76 -7.15 16.08
C ALA A 75 26.76 -6.75 17.57
N LEU A 76 25.59 -6.81 18.23
CA LEU A 76 25.47 -6.58 19.68
C LEU A 76 26.02 -7.75 20.51
N GLU A 77 25.88 -9.00 20.05
CA GLU A 77 26.45 -10.18 20.74
C GLU A 77 27.98 -10.18 20.75
N VAL A 78 28.61 -9.69 19.67
CA VAL A 78 30.08 -9.67 19.55
C VAL A 78 30.70 -8.44 20.24
N ALA A 79 29.93 -7.37 20.41
CA ALA A 79 30.42 -6.11 21.00
C ALA A 79 30.21 -6.06 22.52
N LEU A 80 31.04 -6.83 23.24
CA LEU A 80 30.94 -7.06 24.69
C LEU A 80 31.27 -5.82 25.58
N ASP A 81 31.95 -4.80 25.04
CA ASP A 81 32.39 -3.60 25.77
C ASP A 81 31.69 -2.30 25.35
N LEU A 82 30.49 -2.38 24.75
CA LEU A 82 29.75 -1.19 24.35
C LEU A 82 29.31 -0.36 25.58
N PRO A 83 29.49 0.98 25.55
CA PRO A 83 28.93 1.86 26.56
C PRO A 83 27.41 1.66 26.69
N PRO A 84 26.82 1.71 27.89
CA PRO A 84 25.38 1.46 28.11
C PRO A 84 24.45 2.33 27.26
N ALA A 85 24.90 3.53 26.86
CA ALA A 85 24.17 4.42 25.96
C ALA A 85 24.06 3.86 24.53
N GLN A 86 25.14 3.30 23.99
CA GLN A 86 25.17 2.72 22.64
C GLN A 86 24.39 1.40 22.58
N VAL A 87 24.43 0.59 23.65
CA VAL A 87 23.59 -0.62 23.76
C VAL A 87 22.10 -0.25 23.72
N ARG A 88 21.68 0.80 24.45
CA ARG A 88 20.30 1.29 24.42
C ARG A 88 19.89 1.82 23.06
N GLU A 89 20.78 2.54 22.38
CA GLU A 89 20.51 3.07 21.03
C GLU A 89 20.34 1.93 20.01
N SER A 90 21.26 0.96 19.99
CA SER A 90 21.17 -0.20 19.12
C SER A 90 19.95 -1.07 19.41
N ALA A 91 19.60 -1.29 20.68
CA ALA A 91 18.38 -2.01 21.06
C ALA A 91 17.10 -1.26 20.64
N ALA A 92 17.07 0.07 20.74
CA ALA A 92 15.96 0.88 20.25
C ALA A 92 15.80 0.78 18.73
N LEU A 93 16.93 0.75 18.00
CA LEU A 93 16.97 0.62 16.55
C LEU A 93 16.47 -0.77 16.11
N LEU A 94 16.88 -1.83 16.81
CA LEU A 94 16.42 -3.20 16.59
C LEU A 94 14.91 -3.34 16.82
N ARG A 95 14.40 -2.75 17.91
CA ARG A 95 12.96 -2.72 18.22
C ARG A 95 12.16 -1.98 17.15
N LEU A 96 12.66 -0.85 16.67
CA LEU A 96 12.02 -0.05 15.62
C LEU A 96 11.94 -0.86 14.30
N THR A 97 13.06 -1.44 13.86
CA THR A 97 13.14 -2.22 12.62
C THR A 97 12.24 -3.46 12.67
N ALA A 98 12.17 -4.13 13.83
CA ALA A 98 11.26 -5.26 14.03
C ALA A 98 9.78 -4.85 13.99
N HIS A 99 9.43 -3.70 14.60
CA HIS A 99 8.06 -3.18 14.54
C HIS A 99 7.65 -2.81 13.12
N GLN A 100 8.54 -2.14 12.38
CA GLN A 100 8.30 -1.72 11.01
C GLN A 100 8.15 -2.92 10.06
N ALA A 101 8.93 -3.99 10.26
CA ALA A 101 8.76 -5.24 9.53
C ALA A 101 7.41 -5.94 9.81
N LEU A 102 6.92 -5.87 11.06
CA LEU A 102 5.63 -6.43 11.45
C LEU A 102 4.44 -5.63 10.90
N GLU A 103 4.53 -4.30 10.87
CA GLU A 103 3.50 -3.45 10.24
C GLU A 103 3.39 -3.72 8.75
N GLU A 104 4.52 -3.78 8.03
CA GLU A 104 4.49 -4.05 6.59
C GLU A 104 4.00 -5.47 6.28
N LEU A 105 4.37 -6.48 7.08
CA LEU A 105 3.81 -7.82 6.96
C LEU A 105 2.26 -7.78 7.11
N ARG A 106 1.75 -6.98 8.05
CA ARG A 106 0.31 -6.82 8.28
C ARG A 106 -0.39 -6.09 7.14
N ASP A 107 0.22 -5.05 6.59
CA ASP A 107 -0.33 -4.33 5.45
C ASP A 107 -0.45 -5.25 4.23
N VAL A 108 0.57 -6.04 3.93
CA VAL A 108 0.51 -6.93 2.78
C VAL A 108 -0.42 -8.15 3.01
N ILE A 109 -0.50 -8.67 4.23
CA ILE A 109 -1.54 -9.67 4.59
C ILE A 109 -2.94 -9.06 4.54
N GLY A 110 -3.08 -7.77 4.85
CA GLY A 110 -4.32 -7.00 4.73
C GLY A 110 -4.79 -6.90 3.28
N VAL A 111 -3.88 -6.53 2.37
CA VAL A 111 -4.15 -6.44 0.91
C VAL A 111 -4.51 -7.80 0.30
N LEU A 112 -3.94 -8.90 0.79
CA LEU A 112 -4.30 -10.26 0.36
C LEU A 112 -5.61 -10.80 0.99
N ARG A 113 -6.19 -10.09 1.97
CA ARG A 113 -7.43 -10.48 2.66
C ARG A 113 -8.68 -9.76 2.15
N GLU A 114 -8.53 -8.72 1.36
CA GLU A 114 -9.63 -8.05 0.66
C GLU A 114 -10.07 -8.86 -0.57
N GLU A 115 -10.41 -10.13 -0.40
CA GLU A 115 -11.33 -10.80 -1.33
C GLU A 115 -12.77 -10.45 -0.92
N PRO A 116 -13.65 -10.07 -1.88
CA PRO A 116 -15.02 -9.71 -1.57
C PRO A 116 -15.79 -10.96 -1.08
N GLY A 117 -16.04 -11.03 0.23
CA GLY A 117 -16.95 -12.03 0.81
C GLY A 117 -16.56 -12.69 2.12
N GLN A 118 -15.42 -12.36 2.74
CA GLN A 118 -15.07 -12.87 4.08
C GLN A 118 -14.61 -11.76 5.02
N GLU A 119 -15.59 -11.01 5.55
CA GLU A 119 -15.40 -10.21 6.75
C GLU A 119 -15.16 -11.16 7.95
N ARG A 120 -13.89 -11.40 8.28
CA ARG A 120 -13.51 -11.75 9.65
C ARG A 120 -12.75 -10.57 10.24
N PRO A 121 -13.07 -10.11 11.48
CA PRO A 121 -12.45 -8.94 12.05
C PRO A 121 -10.94 -9.16 12.18
N SER A 122 -10.13 -8.26 11.62
CA SER A 122 -8.73 -8.13 12.04
C SER A 122 -8.71 -7.96 13.55
N THR A 123 -7.95 -8.79 14.27
CA THR A 123 -7.90 -8.81 15.74
C THR A 123 -7.20 -7.60 16.37
N VAL A 124 -6.66 -6.70 15.53
CA VAL A 124 -6.16 -5.39 15.96
C VAL A 124 -7.10 -4.32 15.40
N PRO A 125 -7.67 -3.44 16.24
CA PRO A 125 -8.47 -2.33 15.76
C PRO A 125 -7.63 -1.51 14.78
N GLN A 126 -8.16 -1.26 13.58
CA GLN A 126 -7.51 -0.36 12.64
C GLN A 126 -7.45 1.06 13.23
N PRO A 127 -6.34 1.79 13.05
CA PRO A 127 -6.22 3.15 13.56
C PRO A 127 -7.26 4.05 12.88
N THR A 128 -7.78 4.98 13.68
CA THR A 128 -8.80 5.95 13.27
C THR A 128 -8.26 7.36 13.36
N LEU A 129 -9.04 8.32 12.86
CA LEU A 129 -8.71 9.74 12.99
C LEU A 129 -8.55 10.16 14.47
N ALA A 130 -9.27 9.50 15.38
CA ALA A 130 -9.20 9.75 16.82
C ALA A 130 -7.90 9.23 17.48
N ASP A 131 -7.10 8.42 16.78
CA ASP A 131 -5.82 7.90 17.28
C ASP A 131 -4.65 8.87 17.06
N ILE A 132 -4.80 9.88 16.20
CA ILE A 132 -3.73 10.85 15.88
C ILE A 132 -3.22 11.59 17.13
N PRO A 133 -4.07 12.11 18.05
CA PRO A 133 -3.59 12.75 19.26
C PRO A 133 -2.71 11.83 20.12
N ARG A 134 -3.04 10.53 20.18
CA ARG A 134 -2.26 9.54 20.93
C ARG A 134 -0.90 9.29 20.26
N LEU A 135 -0.86 9.14 18.95
CA LEU A 135 0.38 9.00 18.17
C LEU A 135 1.35 10.17 18.40
N VAL A 136 0.83 11.40 18.36
CA VAL A 136 1.62 12.62 18.62
C VAL A 136 2.19 12.58 20.05
N GLU A 137 1.38 12.22 21.02
CA GLU A 137 1.80 12.16 22.43
C GLU A 137 2.86 11.07 22.68
N GLU A 138 2.71 9.89 22.07
CA GLU A 138 3.73 8.82 22.11
C GLU A 138 5.06 9.28 21.51
N THR A 139 5.00 10.08 20.44
CA THR A 139 6.18 10.65 19.78
C THR A 139 6.83 11.72 20.68
N ARG A 140 6.04 12.57 21.35
CA ARG A 140 6.55 13.53 22.35
C ARG A 140 7.26 12.84 23.51
N ARG A 141 6.70 11.77 24.06
CA ARG A 141 7.32 10.98 25.13
C ARG A 141 8.64 10.34 24.72
N SER A 142 8.82 10.12 23.42
CA SER A 142 10.08 9.64 22.83
C SER A 142 11.12 10.75 22.64
N GLY A 143 10.82 11.98 23.05
CA GLY A 143 11.74 13.13 23.07
C GLY A 143 11.57 14.12 21.92
N ALA A 144 10.56 13.95 21.05
CA ALA A 144 10.28 14.91 19.98
C ALA A 144 9.61 16.18 20.52
N LYS A 145 9.98 17.34 19.96
CA LYS A 145 9.29 18.61 20.20
C LYS A 145 8.22 18.78 19.12
N ILE A 146 6.95 18.71 19.51
CA ILE A 146 5.83 18.79 18.57
C ILE A 146 4.85 19.83 19.06
N ASP A 147 4.56 20.84 18.25
CA ASP A 147 3.34 21.65 18.35
C ASP A 147 2.22 20.95 17.56
N PHE A 148 1.07 20.73 18.19
CA PHE A 148 -0.02 19.93 17.62
C PHE A 148 -1.35 20.61 17.82
N GLU A 149 -2.08 20.76 16.72
CA GLU A 149 -3.44 21.25 16.71
C GLU A 149 -4.32 20.42 15.78
N MET A 150 -5.53 20.10 16.26
CA MET A 150 -6.52 19.33 15.51
C MET A 150 -7.89 20.01 15.58
N GLN A 151 -8.39 20.44 14.42
CA GLN A 151 -9.67 21.14 14.26
C GLN A 151 -10.54 20.39 13.23
N VAL A 152 -11.14 19.28 13.67
CA VAL A 152 -11.92 18.40 12.79
C VAL A 152 -13.37 18.34 13.26
N ASP A 153 -14.28 18.88 12.45
CA ASP A 153 -15.71 18.82 12.70
C ASP A 153 -16.24 17.43 12.40
N GLY A 154 -16.87 16.77 13.37
CA GLY A 154 -17.46 15.44 13.15
C GLY A 154 -16.43 14.31 13.04
N ALA A 155 -15.25 14.44 13.65
CA ALA A 155 -14.18 13.43 13.62
C ALA A 155 -14.64 12.00 13.97
N ALA A 156 -15.62 11.85 14.87
CA ALA A 156 -16.18 10.55 15.26
C ALA A 156 -16.99 9.87 14.13
N ALA A 157 -17.47 10.64 13.15
CA ALA A 157 -18.21 10.16 11.98
C ALA A 157 -17.33 10.07 10.72
N ALA A 158 -16.02 10.31 10.84
CA ALA A 158 -15.10 10.22 9.72
C ALA A 158 -15.07 8.79 9.12
N PRO A 159 -15.08 8.62 7.79
CA PRO A 159 -14.93 7.33 7.15
C PRO A 159 -13.66 6.62 7.61
N GLY A 160 -13.76 5.31 7.83
CA GLY A 160 -12.62 4.48 8.24
C GLY A 160 -11.38 4.63 7.33
N PRO A 161 -11.51 4.60 5.99
CA PRO A 161 -10.39 4.82 5.07
C PRO A 161 -9.70 6.18 5.28
N LEU A 162 -10.49 7.26 5.37
CA LEU A 162 -9.99 8.62 5.60
C LEU A 162 -9.15 8.69 6.88
N GLY A 163 -9.65 8.13 7.98
CA GLY A 163 -8.94 8.10 9.25
C GLY A 163 -7.62 7.32 9.20
N ARG A 164 -7.58 6.19 8.47
CA ARG A 164 -6.36 5.39 8.29
C ARG A 164 -5.31 6.13 7.47
N ASP A 165 -5.72 6.75 6.37
CA ASP A 165 -4.80 7.46 5.49
C ASP A 165 -4.21 8.69 6.20
N ALA A 166 -5.04 9.47 6.91
CA ALA A 166 -4.58 10.58 7.73
C ALA A 166 -3.62 10.14 8.85
N TYR A 167 -3.94 9.06 9.56
CA TYR A 167 -3.06 8.51 10.60
C TYR A 167 -1.71 8.11 10.02
N ARG A 168 -1.70 7.44 8.86
CA ARG A 168 -0.46 6.96 8.22
C ARG A 168 0.41 8.12 7.73
N ILE A 169 -0.19 9.18 7.19
CA ILE A 169 0.53 10.39 6.78
C ILE A 169 1.24 11.01 7.99
N VAL A 170 0.54 11.22 9.11
CA VAL A 170 1.14 11.78 10.32
C VAL A 170 2.24 10.86 10.86
N GLN A 171 2.00 9.54 10.90
CA GLN A 171 2.97 8.56 11.39
C GLN A 171 4.28 8.57 10.61
N GLU A 172 4.21 8.51 9.28
CA GLU A 172 5.38 8.51 8.42
C GLU A 172 6.11 9.87 8.47
N ALA A 173 5.38 10.98 8.51
CA ALA A 173 5.98 12.31 8.64
C ALA A 173 6.75 12.47 9.97
N LEU A 174 6.14 12.07 11.10
CA LEU A 174 6.79 12.08 12.41
C LEU A 174 7.99 11.13 12.48
N THR A 175 7.90 9.97 11.82
CA THR A 175 9.02 9.02 11.70
C THR A 175 10.18 9.66 10.94
N ASN A 176 9.91 10.35 9.84
CA ASN A 176 10.92 11.04 9.05
C ASN A 176 11.56 12.20 9.82
N ILE A 177 10.78 12.96 10.59
CA ILE A 177 11.32 13.97 11.51
C ILE A 177 12.27 13.33 12.53
N GLY A 178 11.88 12.21 13.16
CA GLY A 178 12.73 11.51 14.13
C GLY A 178 14.04 10.96 13.53
N LYS A 179 14.05 10.66 12.23
CA LYS A 179 15.25 10.22 11.49
C LYS A 179 16.13 11.39 11.05
N HIS A 180 15.53 12.48 10.57
CA HIS A 180 16.24 13.50 9.79
C HIS A 180 16.35 14.87 10.48
N ALA A 181 15.51 15.19 11.45
CA ALA A 181 15.42 16.49 12.11
C ALA A 181 15.31 16.37 13.65
N ARG A 182 16.13 15.49 14.25
CA ARG A 182 16.15 15.27 15.71
C ARG A 182 16.34 16.60 16.46
N GLY A 183 15.43 16.89 17.39
CA GLY A 183 15.48 18.08 18.26
C GLY A 183 14.86 19.36 17.66
N ALA A 184 14.47 19.34 16.39
CA ALA A 184 13.68 20.41 15.77
C ALA A 184 12.25 20.44 16.33
N LEU A 185 11.63 21.61 16.35
CA LEU A 185 10.20 21.75 16.62
C LEU A 185 9.44 21.35 15.35
N ALA A 186 8.62 20.32 15.46
CA ALA A 186 7.68 19.94 14.41
C ALA A 186 6.31 20.57 14.68
N GLU A 187 5.64 21.00 13.62
CA GLU A 187 4.26 21.48 13.66
C GLU A 187 3.37 20.45 12.97
N VAL A 188 2.32 20.00 13.65
CA VAL A 188 1.34 19.04 13.12
C VAL A 188 -0.04 19.68 13.20
N ARG A 189 -0.67 19.89 12.04
CA ARG A 189 -2.00 20.48 11.91
C ARG A 189 -2.93 19.53 11.18
N VAL A 190 -4.08 19.23 11.76
CA VAL A 190 -5.12 18.40 11.13
C VAL A 190 -6.44 19.14 11.20
N ALA A 191 -7.02 19.50 10.05
CA ALA A 191 -8.27 20.26 10.02
C ALA A 191 -9.22 19.73 8.94
N GLY A 192 -10.53 19.74 9.18
CA GLY A 192 -11.47 19.26 8.16
C GLY A 192 -12.91 19.12 8.60
N ALA A 193 -13.78 18.81 7.64
CA ALA A 193 -15.19 18.52 7.85
C ALA A 193 -15.77 17.68 6.69
N PRO A 194 -16.92 16.98 6.86
CA PRO A 194 -17.52 16.11 5.84
C PRO A 194 -17.88 16.74 4.49
N ASN A 195 -17.83 18.06 4.33
CA ASN A 195 -18.10 18.74 3.06
C ASN A 195 -16.91 19.61 2.61
N ARG A 196 -15.79 19.55 3.33
CA ARG A 196 -14.59 20.36 3.09
C ARG A 196 -13.36 19.52 2.80
N GLY A 197 -13.42 18.20 3.01
CA GLY A 197 -12.25 17.36 3.06
C GLY A 197 -11.51 17.44 4.40
N LEU A 198 -10.42 16.69 4.48
CA LEU A 198 -9.49 16.68 5.58
C LEU A 198 -8.11 17.12 5.09
N HIS A 199 -7.60 18.18 5.68
CA HIS A 199 -6.28 18.71 5.46
C HIS A 199 -5.33 18.24 6.58
N VAL A 200 -4.19 17.67 6.19
CA VAL A 200 -3.13 17.22 7.11
C VAL A 200 -1.83 17.91 6.71
N SER A 201 -1.23 18.66 7.64
CA SER A 201 0.05 19.34 7.42
C SER A 201 1.03 18.99 8.53
N VAL A 202 2.23 18.57 8.15
CA VAL A 202 3.36 18.31 9.05
C VAL A 202 4.57 19.08 8.55
N ARG A 203 5.11 19.95 9.39
CA ARG A 203 6.19 20.88 9.07
C ARG A 203 7.34 20.77 10.06
N ASN A 204 8.58 20.86 9.61
CA ASN A 204 9.73 20.99 10.50
C ASN A 204 10.88 21.77 9.82
N PRO A 205 11.70 22.49 10.60
CA PRO A 205 12.96 23.04 10.11
C PRO A 205 13.80 21.93 9.48
N ALA A 206 14.27 22.18 8.26
CA ALA A 206 15.12 21.22 7.59
C ALA A 206 16.52 21.21 8.24
N ALA A 207 17.08 20.03 8.48
CA ALA A 207 18.41 19.93 9.09
C ALA A 207 19.47 20.63 8.21
N VAL A 208 20.27 21.49 8.85
CA VAL A 208 21.35 22.29 8.23
C VAL A 208 22.47 21.39 7.65
N SER A 209 22.55 20.12 8.07
CA SER A 209 23.66 19.21 7.74
C SER A 209 23.35 18.13 6.69
N ALA A 210 22.29 18.27 5.90
CA ALA A 210 21.91 17.27 4.89
C ALA A 210 22.78 17.28 3.62
N HIS A 211 23.76 18.19 3.49
CA HIS A 211 24.61 18.29 2.31
C HIS A 211 25.74 17.25 2.23
N ASP A 212 26.07 16.52 3.31
CA ASP A 212 27.30 15.69 3.36
C ASP A 212 27.12 14.25 3.85
N ARG A 213 25.90 13.69 3.88
CA ARG A 213 25.72 12.26 4.17
C ARG A 213 24.98 11.54 3.05
N PRO A 214 25.54 10.42 2.52
CA PRO A 214 24.80 9.54 1.62
C PRO A 214 23.49 9.15 2.30
N ALA A 215 22.38 9.39 1.62
CA ALA A 215 21.08 9.01 2.14
C ALA A 215 21.07 7.48 2.35
N PRO A 216 20.67 6.97 3.51
CA PRO A 216 20.65 5.53 3.75
C PRO A 216 19.71 4.85 2.74
N PRO A 217 20.05 3.65 2.24
CA PRO A 217 19.23 2.94 1.26
C PRO A 217 17.83 2.70 1.84
N GLY A 218 16.80 3.19 1.14
CA GLY A 218 15.39 3.19 1.58
C GLY A 218 14.80 4.58 1.91
N SER A 219 15.61 5.64 1.91
CA SER A 219 15.13 7.02 2.06
C SER A 219 14.31 7.46 0.83
N GLY A 220 12.99 7.23 0.85
CA GLY A 220 12.08 7.70 -0.20
C GLY A 220 10.92 6.77 -0.51
N THR A 221 10.95 5.51 -0.07
CA THR A 221 9.86 4.54 -0.31
C THR A 221 8.61 4.86 0.52
N GLY A 222 8.77 5.39 1.73
CA GLY A 222 7.65 5.74 2.62
C GLY A 222 6.78 6.87 2.05
N LEU A 223 7.40 7.95 1.58
CA LEU A 223 6.69 9.09 0.97
C LEU A 223 6.07 8.70 -0.39
N LEU A 224 6.73 7.86 -1.19
CA LEU A 224 6.15 7.33 -2.42
C LEU A 224 4.90 6.48 -2.13
N GLY A 225 4.95 5.60 -1.13
CA GLY A 225 3.78 4.81 -0.73
C GLY A 225 2.63 5.65 -0.19
N LEU A 226 2.93 6.77 0.49
CA LEU A 226 1.90 7.75 0.84
C LEU A 226 1.30 8.43 -0.40
N GLN A 227 2.13 8.82 -1.38
CA GLN A 227 1.66 9.47 -2.61
C GLN A 227 0.68 8.57 -3.36
N GLU A 228 1.02 7.29 -3.52
CA GLU A 228 0.16 6.30 -4.18
C GLU A 228 -1.17 6.13 -3.44
N ARG A 229 -1.12 5.98 -2.11
CA ARG A 229 -2.30 5.85 -1.24
C ARG A 229 -3.23 7.07 -1.33
N VAL A 230 -2.68 8.26 -1.20
CA VAL A 230 -3.46 9.51 -1.27
C VAL A 230 -4.08 9.67 -2.66
N THR A 231 -3.35 9.32 -3.71
CA THR A 231 -3.86 9.34 -5.10
C THR A 231 -5.03 8.35 -5.28
N LEU A 232 -4.94 7.14 -4.72
CA LEU A 232 -6.05 6.17 -4.76
C LEU A 232 -7.30 6.64 -4.03
N ALA A 233 -7.14 7.50 -3.01
CA ALA A 233 -8.24 8.15 -2.31
C ALA A 233 -8.77 9.41 -3.02
N ASN A 234 -8.29 9.72 -4.24
CA ASN A 234 -8.55 10.96 -4.97
C ASN A 234 -8.12 12.24 -4.21
N GLY A 235 -7.15 12.11 -3.31
CA GLY A 235 -6.53 13.23 -2.61
C GLY A 235 -5.28 13.72 -3.31
N VAL A 236 -4.66 14.73 -2.70
CA VAL A 236 -3.40 15.33 -3.15
C VAL A 236 -2.40 15.26 -2.01
N LEU A 237 -1.18 14.82 -2.29
CA LEU A 237 -0.06 14.86 -1.36
C LEU A 237 1.06 15.69 -1.99
N VAL A 238 1.61 16.61 -1.21
CA VAL A 238 2.78 17.41 -1.53
C VAL A 238 3.81 17.18 -0.43
N HIS A 239 5.05 16.94 -0.81
CA HIS A 239 6.14 16.87 0.15
C HIS A 239 7.41 17.49 -0.41
N GLY A 240 8.22 18.13 0.44
CA GLY A 240 9.47 18.73 0.03
C GLY A 240 9.87 19.92 0.86
N ARG A 241 10.87 20.66 0.39
CA ARG A 241 11.25 21.94 0.98
C ARG A 241 10.38 23.05 0.43
N ASP A 242 9.89 23.90 1.30
CA ASP A 242 9.17 25.11 0.90
C ASP A 242 10.10 26.33 0.72
N ALA A 243 9.51 27.48 0.44
CA ALA A 243 10.22 28.74 0.25
C ALA A 243 10.97 29.25 1.49
N SER A 244 10.52 28.87 2.69
CA SER A 244 11.20 29.14 3.97
C SER A 244 12.39 28.20 4.22
N GLY A 245 12.49 27.12 3.45
CA GLY A 245 13.51 26.09 3.59
C GLY A 245 13.13 24.98 4.58
N ASP A 246 11.93 25.03 5.15
CA ASP A 246 11.37 23.99 6.00
C ASP A 246 10.96 22.78 5.17
N PHE A 247 11.00 21.60 5.77
CA PHE A 247 10.44 20.40 5.15
C PHE A 247 8.96 20.29 5.51
N VAL A 248 8.12 20.10 4.49
CA VAL A 248 6.66 20.03 4.59
C VAL A 248 6.19 18.71 4.01
N VAL A 249 5.22 18.11 4.69
CA VAL A 249 4.34 17.05 4.15
C VAL A 249 2.91 17.54 4.33
N GLU A 250 2.21 17.74 3.23
CA GLU A 250 0.88 18.35 3.19
C GLU A 250 -0.05 17.49 2.33
N ALA A 251 -1.22 17.15 2.86
CA ALA A 251 -2.18 16.29 2.21
C ALA A 251 -3.61 16.84 2.31
N ASP A 252 -4.30 16.82 1.18
CA ASP A 252 -5.73 17.09 1.08
C ASP A 252 -6.46 15.80 0.74
N LEU A 253 -7.33 15.34 1.64
CA LEU A 253 -8.10 14.11 1.49
C LEU A 253 -9.59 14.44 1.32
N PRO A 254 -10.27 13.89 0.30
CA PRO A 254 -11.72 14.00 0.19
C PRO A 254 -12.42 13.34 1.38
N TRP A 255 -13.37 14.06 1.97
CA TRP A 255 -14.27 13.59 3.02
C TRP A 255 -15.69 13.86 2.58
#